data_AF-A0A7R6W9M7-F1
#
_entry.id   AF-A0A7R6W9M7-F1
#
_cell.length_a   1.000
_cell.length_b   1.000
_cell.length_c   1.000
_cell.angle_alpha   90.00
_cell.angle_beta   90.00
_cell.angle_gamma   90.00
#
_symmetry.space_group_name_H-M   'P 1'
#
loop_
_entity.id
_entity.type
_entity.pdbx_description
1 polymer ?
#
loop_
_entity_poly.entity_id
_entity_poly.type
_entity_poly.pdbx_seq_one_letter_code
_entity_poly.pdbx_strand_id
1 'polypeptide(L)'
;MNNMIKAVGVVGLLGVSSGAIAASAGGVHWNPNDVDDFAMQFNFTQWYTSSADAIGSGVNLAPDFGAAQSVPGGLLVGNSTLTGVGEVYSINGTGPAVFCPGCELTTVFGGVLLAGFDVTDPLAPLPLFDLSSAFINIYVDFIPPGDYPWPSDASNQADVDAAADGELWLSLGFDTFDFQGTVESGFVNSLQTVTGGLAASYFIGGSQPGGFDAQYGASAFFTAARPLYSQSGNGQFKADTVPEPTTLALLGLSLLGFSSRLLRRKAA
;
A
#
# COMPACT_ATOMS: atom_id res chain seq x y z
N MET A 1 -45.55 61.81 -2.94
CA MET A 1 -44.23 61.98 -2.30
C MET A 1 -44.33 61.27 -0.95
N ASN A 2 -43.72 60.14 -0.64
CA ASN A 2 -42.45 59.56 -1.11
C ASN A 2 -42.56 58.03 -1.23
N ASN A 3 -42.09 57.51 -2.37
CA ASN A 3 -41.72 56.12 -2.55
C ASN A 3 -40.41 55.86 -1.81
N MET A 4 -40.28 54.77 -1.05
CA MET A 4 -39.02 54.05 -0.84
C MET A 4 -39.24 52.88 0.12
N ILE A 5 -39.22 51.65 -0.39
CA ILE A 5 -38.43 50.55 0.20
C ILE A 5 -37.89 49.71 -0.97
N LYS A 6 -36.59 49.87 -1.26
CA LYS A 6 -35.82 48.96 -2.10
C LYS A 6 -35.48 47.74 -1.25
N ALA A 7 -36.02 46.56 -1.59
CA ALA A 7 -35.53 45.30 -1.05
C ALA A 7 -34.55 44.69 -2.06
N VAL A 8 -33.27 44.94 -1.84
CA VAL A 8 -32.17 44.28 -2.54
C VAL A 8 -32.10 42.84 -2.05
N GLY A 9 -32.54 41.90 -2.89
CA GLY A 9 -32.36 40.47 -2.64
C GLY A 9 -30.94 40.05 -2.99
N VAL A 10 -30.03 40.05 -2.03
CA VAL A 10 -28.72 39.37 -2.15
C VAL A 10 -28.96 37.89 -1.89
N VAL A 11 -29.11 37.09 -2.94
CA VAL A 11 -28.92 35.63 -2.84
C VAL A 11 -27.43 35.38 -2.97
N GLY A 12 -26.74 35.36 -1.83
CA GLY A 12 -25.37 34.85 -1.77
C GLY A 12 -25.40 33.35 -2.05
N LEU A 13 -25.10 32.95 -3.28
CA LEU A 13 -24.57 31.63 -3.53
C LEU A 13 -23.17 31.61 -2.91
N LEU A 14 -23.08 31.14 -1.66
CA LEU A 14 -21.82 30.67 -1.11
C LEU A 14 -21.38 29.50 -1.98
N GLY A 15 -20.38 29.74 -2.82
CA GLY A 15 -19.66 28.70 -3.52
C GLY A 15 -19.01 27.81 -2.47
N VAL A 16 -19.60 26.65 -2.23
CA VAL A 16 -18.90 25.56 -1.54
C VAL A 16 -17.90 25.06 -2.58
N SER A 17 -16.66 25.52 -2.48
CA SER A 17 -15.54 24.87 -3.16
C SER A 17 -15.53 23.42 -2.68
N SER A 18 -15.83 22.50 -3.60
CA SER A 18 -15.68 21.07 -3.40
C SER A 18 -14.20 20.76 -3.16
N GLY A 19 -13.76 20.85 -1.90
CA GLY A 19 -12.52 20.21 -1.49
C GLY A 19 -12.72 18.72 -1.66
N ALA A 20 -11.81 18.05 -2.39
CA ALA A 20 -11.77 16.60 -2.42
C ALA A 20 -11.74 16.10 -0.97
N ILE A 21 -12.76 15.35 -0.57
CA ILE A 21 -12.78 14.72 0.75
C ILE A 21 -11.78 13.58 0.66
N ALA A 22 -10.76 13.60 1.52
CA ALA A 22 -9.82 12.49 1.63
C ALA A 22 -10.57 11.22 2.03
N ALA A 23 -10.33 10.12 1.31
CA ALA A 23 -10.77 8.80 1.76
C ALA A 23 -9.95 8.39 2.99
N SER A 24 -10.53 7.59 3.87
CA SER A 24 -9.84 7.12 5.06
C SER A 24 -10.21 5.72 5.51
N ALA A 25 -9.19 4.95 5.89
CA ALA A 25 -9.32 3.63 6.50
C ALA A 25 -8.24 3.47 7.57
N GLY A 26 -8.61 3.07 8.79
CA GLY A 26 -7.65 2.85 9.88
C GLY A 26 -6.84 4.09 10.29
N GLY A 27 -7.34 5.31 10.04
CA GLY A 27 -6.61 6.57 10.28
C GLY A 27 -5.58 6.92 9.20
N VAL A 28 -5.47 6.11 8.15
CA VAL A 28 -4.75 6.45 6.93
C VAL A 28 -5.64 7.29 6.03
N HIS A 29 -5.08 8.28 5.36
CA HIS A 29 -5.77 9.23 4.50
C HIS A 29 -5.13 9.33 3.12
N TRP A 30 -5.94 9.35 2.07
CA TRP A 30 -5.48 9.55 0.69
C TRP A 30 -6.51 10.33 -0.12
N ASN A 31 -6.11 10.84 -1.29
CA ASN A 31 -7.00 11.59 -2.18
C ASN A 31 -7.46 10.69 -3.33
N PRO A 32 -8.68 10.15 -3.32
CA PRO A 32 -9.17 9.27 -4.39
C PRO A 32 -9.45 10.03 -5.72
N ASN A 33 -9.25 11.35 -5.74
CA ASN A 33 -9.33 12.17 -6.96
C ASN A 33 -7.96 12.68 -7.41
N ASP A 34 -6.87 12.12 -6.86
CA ASP A 34 -5.53 12.41 -7.34
C ASP A 34 -5.37 11.96 -8.79
N VAL A 35 -4.42 12.55 -9.53
CA VAL A 35 -4.16 12.17 -10.92
C VAL A 35 -3.73 10.70 -11.05
N ASP A 36 -3.09 10.17 -10.01
CA ASP A 36 -2.71 8.78 -9.91
C ASP A 36 -3.72 7.93 -9.13
N ASP A 37 -4.85 8.50 -8.69
CA ASP A 37 -5.86 7.94 -7.78
C ASP A 37 -5.25 7.47 -6.45
N PHE A 38 -4.56 6.34 -6.45
CA PHE A 38 -3.75 5.89 -5.33
C PHE A 38 -2.34 5.52 -5.80
N ALA A 39 -1.34 6.24 -5.26
CA ALA A 39 0.06 5.92 -5.44
C ALA A 39 0.77 5.92 -4.08
N MET A 40 1.46 4.83 -3.76
CA MET A 40 2.17 4.62 -2.51
C MET A 40 3.64 4.29 -2.78
N GLN A 41 4.54 4.80 -1.94
CA GLN A 41 5.98 4.50 -2.01
C GLN A 41 6.52 4.12 -0.64
N PHE A 42 7.42 3.16 -0.63
CA PHE A 42 8.02 2.62 0.59
C PHE A 42 9.47 2.19 0.38
N ASN A 43 10.21 2.16 1.48
CA ASN A 43 11.55 1.59 1.55
C ASN A 43 11.52 0.29 2.34
N PHE A 44 12.36 -0.66 1.99
CA PHE A 44 12.37 -1.96 2.65
C PHE A 44 13.77 -2.58 2.73
N THR A 45 13.91 -3.51 3.66
CA THR A 45 14.99 -4.48 3.75
C THR A 45 14.43 -5.85 3.43
N GLN A 46 15.07 -6.59 2.52
CA GLN A 46 14.69 -7.94 2.14
C GLN A 46 15.84 -8.94 2.33
N TRP A 47 15.48 -10.20 2.51
CA TRP A 47 16.40 -11.32 2.62
C TRP A 47 15.75 -12.61 2.12
N TYR A 48 16.58 -13.60 1.82
CA TYR A 48 16.11 -14.96 1.62
C TYR A 48 16.15 -15.72 2.93
N THR A 49 15.15 -16.56 3.18
CA THR A 49 15.04 -17.41 4.36
C THR A 49 14.45 -18.77 3.99
N SER A 50 14.53 -19.74 4.90
CA SER A 50 13.79 -21.01 4.83
C SER A 50 12.78 -21.15 5.98
N SER A 51 12.53 -20.07 6.73
CA SER A 51 11.58 -20.06 7.84
C SER A 51 10.14 -20.17 7.32
N ALA A 52 9.28 -20.83 8.11
CA ALA A 52 7.87 -21.01 7.77
C ALA A 52 7.08 -19.68 7.79
N ASP A 53 7.49 -18.72 8.61
CA ASP A 53 6.82 -17.42 8.76
C ASP A 53 6.89 -16.58 7.46
N ALA A 54 7.87 -16.87 6.60
CA ALA A 54 7.96 -16.28 5.28
C ALA A 54 6.89 -16.78 4.29
N ILE A 55 6.01 -17.73 4.66
CA ILE A 55 5.06 -18.41 3.75
C ILE A 55 3.60 -17.99 4.03
N GLY A 56 3.36 -16.95 4.84
CA GLY A 56 2.03 -16.30 4.87
C GLY A 56 0.98 -16.95 5.78
N SER A 57 1.34 -17.82 6.74
CA SER A 57 0.35 -18.53 7.57
C SER A 57 0.06 -17.84 8.91
N GLY A 58 -0.71 -16.74 8.94
CA GLY A 58 -1.16 -16.14 10.20
C GLY A 58 -1.45 -14.64 10.19
N VAL A 59 -1.85 -14.12 11.36
CA VAL A 59 -1.91 -12.68 11.68
C VAL A 59 -0.60 -12.28 12.38
N ASN A 60 -0.02 -11.12 12.03
CA ASN A 60 1.27 -10.60 12.50
C ASN A 60 2.46 -11.52 12.19
N LEU A 61 2.78 -11.62 10.91
CA LEU A 61 3.84 -12.48 10.36
C LEU A 61 5.19 -11.76 10.31
N ALA A 62 5.74 -11.36 11.46
CA ALA A 62 7.11 -10.88 11.52
C ALA A 62 8.05 -12.00 11.05
N PRO A 63 8.77 -11.86 9.92
CA PRO A 63 9.66 -12.93 9.47
C PRO A 63 10.88 -13.03 10.40
N ASP A 64 11.42 -14.24 10.60
CA ASP A 64 12.64 -14.42 11.38
C ASP A 64 13.84 -13.74 10.67
N PHE A 65 14.31 -12.65 11.26
CA PHE A 65 15.48 -11.90 10.79
C PHE A 65 16.74 -12.75 10.88
N GLY A 66 16.90 -13.54 11.95
CA GLY A 66 18.07 -14.39 12.20
C GLY A 66 18.20 -15.56 11.24
N ALA A 67 17.16 -15.90 10.48
CA ALA A 67 17.14 -16.98 9.49
C ALA A 67 17.63 -16.57 8.09
N ALA A 68 18.19 -15.37 7.94
CA ALA A 68 18.70 -14.87 6.67
C ALA A 68 19.79 -15.79 6.06
N GLN A 69 19.64 -16.06 4.77
CA GLN A 69 20.55 -16.86 3.97
C GLN A 69 21.48 -15.96 3.16
N SER A 70 22.73 -16.39 3.01
CA SER A 70 23.73 -15.65 2.22
C SER A 70 23.42 -15.73 0.74
N VAL A 71 23.45 -14.60 0.05
CA VAL A 71 23.18 -14.47 -1.38
C VAL A 71 24.50 -14.28 -2.16
N PRO A 72 24.74 -15.01 -3.27
CA PRO A 72 23.93 -16.12 -3.79
C PRO A 72 24.24 -17.47 -3.13
N GLY A 73 25.38 -17.62 -2.46
CA GLY A 73 25.98 -18.93 -2.16
C GLY A 73 25.27 -19.79 -1.11
N GLY A 74 24.36 -19.23 -0.34
CA GLY A 74 23.54 -19.91 0.67
C GLY A 74 22.12 -20.24 0.21
N LEU A 75 21.75 -19.90 -1.03
CA LEU A 75 20.41 -20.14 -1.55
C LEU A 75 20.23 -21.60 -1.97
N LEU A 76 19.07 -22.15 -1.62
CA LEU A 76 18.64 -23.51 -1.92
C LEU A 76 17.35 -23.46 -2.73
N VAL A 77 17.42 -23.90 -3.99
CA VAL A 77 16.26 -24.03 -4.88
C VAL A 77 15.19 -24.90 -4.22
N GLY A 78 13.95 -24.42 -4.23
CA GLY A 78 12.79 -25.07 -3.61
C GLY A 78 12.71 -24.90 -2.10
N ASN A 79 13.60 -24.12 -1.47
CA ASN A 79 13.59 -23.88 -0.02
C ASN A 79 13.90 -22.42 0.38
N SER A 80 14.54 -21.64 -0.49
CA SER A 80 14.81 -20.22 -0.24
C SER A 80 13.64 -19.35 -0.68
N THR A 81 12.98 -18.71 0.29
CA THR A 81 11.87 -17.78 0.10
C THR A 81 12.33 -16.36 0.34
N LEU A 82 12.02 -15.45 -0.59
CA LEU A 82 12.26 -14.03 -0.42
C LEU A 82 11.20 -13.42 0.51
N THR A 83 11.65 -12.65 1.48
CA THR A 83 10.81 -11.91 2.43
C THR A 83 11.44 -10.56 2.73
N GLY A 84 10.67 -9.63 3.28
CA GLY A 84 11.18 -8.33 3.68
C GLY A 84 10.17 -7.53 4.48
N VAL A 85 10.72 -6.50 5.13
CA VAL A 85 9.95 -5.51 5.89
C VAL A 85 10.36 -4.10 5.52
N GLY A 86 9.46 -3.14 5.69
CA GLY A 86 9.66 -1.77 5.27
C GLY A 86 8.64 -0.80 5.82
N GLU A 87 8.78 0.47 5.44
CA GLU A 87 7.87 1.54 5.84
C GLU A 87 7.48 2.41 4.64
N VAL A 88 6.19 2.75 4.59
CA VAL A 88 5.59 3.67 3.64
C VAL A 88 5.95 5.09 4.04
N TYR A 89 6.57 5.83 3.13
CA TYR A 89 6.96 7.22 3.35
C TYR A 89 6.15 8.21 2.49
N SER A 90 5.33 7.72 1.55
CA SER A 90 4.54 8.57 0.67
C SER A 90 3.24 7.91 0.22
N ILE A 91 2.13 8.65 0.29
CA ILE A 91 0.85 8.34 -0.36
C ILE A 91 0.35 9.59 -1.10
N ASN A 92 0.01 9.46 -2.38
CA ASN A 92 -0.33 10.56 -3.31
C ASN A 92 0.65 11.75 -3.22
N GLY A 93 1.94 11.47 -3.05
CA GLY A 93 2.99 12.49 -2.94
C GLY A 93 3.00 13.27 -1.62
N THR A 94 2.23 12.85 -0.62
CA THR A 94 2.22 13.43 0.73
C THR A 94 2.99 12.53 1.70
N GLY A 95 3.62 13.13 2.73
CA GLY A 95 4.37 12.37 3.75
C GLY A 95 3.51 11.90 4.94
N PRO A 96 4.08 11.12 5.88
CA PRO A 96 3.33 10.46 6.96
C PRO A 96 2.55 11.43 7.84
N ALA A 97 3.05 12.65 8.06
CA ALA A 97 2.34 13.69 8.81
C ALA A 97 0.99 14.10 8.19
N VAL A 98 0.72 13.74 6.93
CA VAL A 98 -0.52 14.00 6.21
C VAL A 98 -1.34 12.73 6.03
N PHE A 99 -0.74 11.66 5.49
CA PHE A 99 -1.48 10.44 5.21
C PHE A 99 -1.64 9.52 6.41
N CYS A 100 -0.80 9.61 7.44
CA CYS A 100 -0.87 8.80 8.66
C CYS A 100 -0.62 9.65 9.93
N PRO A 101 -1.47 10.64 10.26
CA PRO A 101 -1.19 11.53 11.39
C PRO A 101 -1.23 10.76 12.72
N GLY A 102 -0.05 10.58 13.33
CA GLY A 102 0.09 9.86 14.59
C GLY A 102 0.12 8.34 14.45
N CYS A 103 0.29 7.83 13.23
CA CYS A 103 0.52 6.41 12.96
C CYS A 103 1.74 6.19 12.08
N GLU A 104 2.11 4.91 11.97
CA GLU A 104 3.12 4.38 11.07
C GLU A 104 2.45 3.38 10.11
N LEU A 105 2.89 3.35 8.85
CA LEU A 105 2.47 2.35 7.86
C LEU A 105 3.65 1.48 7.47
N THR A 106 3.63 0.22 7.88
CA THR A 106 4.70 -0.73 7.64
C THR A 106 4.27 -1.79 6.65
N THR A 107 5.23 -2.30 5.88
CA THR A 107 5.01 -3.34 4.88
C THR A 107 5.75 -4.60 5.29
N VAL A 108 5.09 -5.75 5.18
CA VAL A 108 5.69 -7.07 5.32
C VAL A 108 5.33 -7.87 4.08
N PHE A 109 6.33 -8.41 3.40
CA PHE A 109 6.10 -9.29 2.26
C PHE A 109 6.88 -10.58 2.38
N GLY A 110 6.40 -11.61 1.72
CA GLY A 110 6.98 -12.95 1.79
C GLY A 110 6.41 -13.87 0.73
N GLY A 111 6.84 -15.12 0.79
CA GLY A 111 6.23 -16.25 0.08
C GLY A 111 6.66 -16.40 -1.37
N VAL A 112 7.61 -15.59 -1.83
CA VAL A 112 8.20 -15.67 -3.17
C VAL A 112 9.34 -16.70 -3.13
N LEU A 113 9.01 -17.95 -3.44
CA LEU A 113 9.94 -19.09 -3.34
C LEU A 113 10.84 -19.16 -4.58
N LEU A 114 12.16 -19.24 -4.40
CA LEU A 114 13.10 -19.54 -5.48
C LEU A 114 12.91 -20.99 -5.93
N ALA A 115 12.12 -21.20 -6.98
CA ALA A 115 11.71 -22.51 -7.48
C ALA A 115 12.74 -23.14 -8.44
N GLY A 116 13.61 -22.32 -9.04
CA GLY A 116 14.65 -22.81 -9.93
C GLY A 116 15.35 -21.70 -10.71
N PHE A 117 16.01 -22.10 -11.78
CA PHE A 117 16.61 -21.20 -12.75
C PHE A 117 16.26 -21.67 -14.16
N ASP A 118 15.82 -20.75 -15.02
CA ASP A 118 15.78 -20.95 -16.46
C ASP A 118 17.21 -20.88 -16.99
N VAL A 119 17.66 -21.99 -17.57
CA VAL A 119 19.00 -22.18 -18.12
C VAL A 119 19.02 -22.17 -19.65
N THR A 120 17.97 -21.62 -20.27
CA THR A 120 17.90 -21.46 -21.73
C THR A 120 19.10 -20.66 -22.27
N ASP A 121 19.56 -19.64 -21.53
CA ASP A 121 20.90 -19.07 -21.67
C ASP A 121 21.80 -19.55 -20.52
N PRO A 122 22.72 -20.50 -20.75
CA PRO A 122 23.59 -21.02 -19.70
C PRO A 122 24.60 -19.99 -19.17
N LEU A 123 24.81 -18.88 -19.88
CA LEU A 123 25.69 -17.79 -19.43
C LEU A 123 24.93 -16.75 -18.59
N ALA A 124 23.59 -16.78 -18.60
CA ALA A 124 22.73 -15.85 -17.88
C ALA A 124 21.49 -16.58 -17.34
N PRO A 125 21.65 -17.51 -16.38
CA PRO A 125 20.51 -18.22 -15.79
C PRO A 125 19.57 -17.23 -15.09
N LEU A 126 18.29 -17.28 -15.42
CA LEU A 126 17.27 -16.40 -14.84
C LEU A 126 16.56 -17.11 -13.69
N PRO A 127 16.42 -16.49 -12.50
CA PRO A 127 15.71 -17.12 -11.40
C PRO A 127 14.22 -17.28 -11.73
N LEU A 128 13.66 -18.43 -11.34
CA LEU A 128 12.25 -18.74 -11.44
C LEU A 128 11.65 -18.76 -10.03
N PHE A 129 10.49 -18.12 -9.87
CA PHE A 129 9.82 -17.98 -8.58
C PHE A 129 8.46 -18.68 -8.58
N ASP A 130 8.15 -19.37 -7.48
CA ASP A 130 6.81 -19.84 -7.16
C ASP A 130 6.14 -18.83 -6.22
N LEU A 131 4.93 -18.43 -6.57
CA LEU A 131 4.15 -17.38 -5.92
C LEU A 131 2.95 -17.93 -5.16
N SER A 132 2.79 -19.26 -5.05
CA SER A 132 1.60 -19.89 -4.44
C SER A 132 1.29 -19.41 -3.02
N SER A 133 2.29 -18.90 -2.33
CA SER A 133 2.21 -18.40 -0.96
C SER A 133 2.66 -16.94 -0.84
N ALA A 134 2.85 -16.25 -1.96
CA ALA A 134 3.38 -14.90 -1.98
C ALA A 134 2.33 -13.87 -1.54
N PHE A 135 2.74 -12.94 -0.69
CA PHE A 135 1.87 -11.91 -0.13
C PHE A 135 2.60 -10.59 0.10
N ILE A 136 1.83 -9.51 0.13
CA ILE A 136 2.21 -8.24 0.75
C ILE A 136 1.12 -7.87 1.75
N ASN A 137 1.52 -7.65 3.00
CA ASN A 137 0.67 -7.11 4.03
C ASN A 137 1.19 -5.73 4.42
N ILE A 138 0.26 -4.81 4.65
CA ILE A 138 0.52 -3.47 5.11
C ILE A 138 -0.20 -3.34 6.45
N TYR A 139 0.52 -2.90 7.47
CA TYR A 139 -0.01 -2.68 8.81
C TYR A 139 -0.05 -1.20 9.12
N VAL A 140 -1.08 -0.80 9.86
CA VAL A 140 -1.16 0.52 10.47
C VAL A 140 -0.95 0.37 11.97
N ASP A 141 0.04 1.07 12.52
CA ASP A 141 0.28 1.09 13.96
C ASP A 141 0.21 2.52 14.53
N PHE A 142 -0.27 2.63 15.77
CA PHE A 142 -0.38 3.87 16.53
C PHE A 142 0.40 3.81 17.86
N ILE A 143 0.93 2.67 18.28
CA ILE A 143 1.50 2.48 19.63
C ILE A 143 2.64 1.45 19.65
N PRO A 144 3.90 1.91 19.83
CA PRO A 144 4.39 3.29 19.72
C PRO A 144 4.59 3.69 18.24
N PRO A 145 4.08 4.86 17.79
CA PRO A 145 4.24 5.23 16.39
C PRO A 145 5.70 5.57 16.09
N GLY A 146 6.23 5.09 14.96
CA GLY A 146 7.59 5.41 14.51
C GLY A 146 8.66 4.53 15.15
N ASP A 147 8.35 3.29 15.50
CA ASP A 147 9.28 2.34 16.09
C ASP A 147 9.96 1.43 15.06
N TYR A 148 9.46 1.39 13.81
CA TYR A 148 10.25 0.94 12.69
C TYR A 148 11.38 1.95 12.40
N PRO A 149 12.62 1.50 12.10
CA PRO A 149 13.78 2.38 12.05
C PRO A 149 13.89 3.21 10.75
N TRP A 150 12.82 3.76 10.18
CA TRP A 150 12.90 4.58 8.96
C TRP A 150 13.66 5.90 9.19
N PRO A 151 14.47 6.37 8.20
CA PRO A 151 14.73 5.82 6.87
C PRO A 151 15.86 4.78 6.81
N SER A 152 16.22 4.17 7.94
CA SER A 152 17.26 3.12 7.99
C SER A 152 16.69 1.75 7.62
N ASP A 153 17.59 0.88 7.17
CA ASP A 153 17.28 -0.54 6.95
C ASP A 153 17.01 -1.24 8.29
N ALA A 154 16.16 -2.27 8.29
CA ALA A 154 16.00 -3.17 9.43
C ALA A 154 17.34 -3.84 9.79
N SER A 155 17.64 -3.89 11.08
CA SER A 155 18.95 -4.26 11.60
C SER A 155 18.92 -5.41 12.60
N ASN A 156 17.75 -5.72 13.15
CA ASN A 156 17.53 -6.73 14.17
C ASN A 156 16.07 -7.20 14.19
N GLN A 157 15.76 -8.22 14.98
CA GLN A 157 14.41 -8.79 15.07
C GLN A 157 13.37 -7.80 15.60
N ALA A 158 13.73 -6.90 16.51
CA ALA A 158 12.76 -5.94 17.05
C ALA A 158 12.27 -4.97 15.97
N ASP A 159 13.15 -4.55 15.05
CA ASP A 159 12.77 -3.73 13.89
C ASP A 159 11.77 -4.48 12.98
N VAL A 160 11.93 -5.80 12.85
CA VAL A 160 11.05 -6.65 12.04
C VAL A 160 9.72 -6.91 12.73
N ASP A 161 9.74 -7.06 14.05
CA ASP A 161 8.54 -7.23 14.87
C ASP A 161 7.68 -5.94 14.84
N ALA A 162 8.30 -4.76 14.95
CA ALA A 162 7.64 -3.45 14.81
C ALA A 162 6.98 -3.28 13.43
N ALA A 163 7.58 -3.81 12.36
CA ALA A 163 6.95 -3.77 11.03
C ALA A 163 5.66 -4.60 10.92
N ALA A 164 5.35 -5.45 11.90
CA ALA A 164 4.29 -6.45 11.82
C ALA A 164 3.34 -6.44 13.02
N ASP A 165 3.46 -5.50 13.96
CA ASP A 165 2.70 -5.49 15.20
C ASP A 165 1.39 -4.66 15.14
N GLY A 166 1.23 -3.85 14.10
CA GLY A 166 0.03 -3.07 13.83
C GLY A 166 -1.21 -3.87 13.39
N GLU A 167 -2.28 -3.14 13.07
CA GLU A 167 -3.50 -3.71 12.51
C GLU A 167 -3.38 -3.86 10.98
N LEU A 168 -3.84 -4.99 10.43
CA LEU A 168 -3.77 -5.24 8.99
C LEU A 168 -4.61 -4.23 8.19
N TRP A 169 -3.93 -3.28 7.57
CA TRP A 169 -4.53 -2.20 6.79
C TRP A 169 -4.87 -2.65 5.36
N LEU A 170 -3.96 -3.34 4.69
CA LEU A 170 -4.18 -3.89 3.34
C LEU A 170 -3.41 -5.19 3.17
N SER A 171 -4.01 -6.17 2.53
CA SER A 171 -3.37 -7.44 2.16
C SER A 171 -3.54 -7.68 0.67
N LEU A 172 -2.47 -8.15 0.03
CA LEU A 172 -2.39 -8.41 -1.40
C LEU A 172 -1.76 -9.77 -1.67
N GLY A 173 -2.28 -10.46 -2.69
CA GLY A 173 -1.65 -11.63 -3.31
C GLY A 173 -0.94 -11.24 -4.60
N PHE A 174 0.13 -11.96 -4.95
CA PHE A 174 0.79 -11.81 -6.24
C PHE A 174 0.11 -12.68 -7.31
N ASP A 175 -0.29 -12.06 -8.42
CA ASP A 175 -0.79 -12.78 -9.59
C ASP A 175 0.30 -12.98 -10.65
N THR A 176 1.22 -12.01 -10.75
CA THR A 176 2.38 -12.08 -11.64
C THR A 176 3.64 -11.62 -10.92
N PHE A 177 4.81 -12.02 -11.43
CA PHE A 177 6.11 -11.59 -10.92
C PHE A 177 7.11 -11.56 -12.08
N ASP A 178 7.12 -10.45 -12.82
CA ASP A 178 8.05 -10.23 -13.92
C ASP A 178 9.36 -9.68 -13.35
N PHE A 179 10.33 -10.58 -13.19
CA PHE A 179 11.62 -10.30 -12.60
C PHE A 179 12.70 -10.14 -13.68
N GLN A 180 13.48 -9.06 -13.57
CA GLN A 180 14.62 -8.79 -14.41
C GLN A 180 15.87 -8.62 -13.55
N GLY A 181 16.84 -9.53 -13.70
CA GLY A 181 18.11 -9.45 -12.99
C GLY A 181 18.59 -10.82 -12.48
N THR A 182 19.27 -10.80 -11.34
CA THR A 182 19.79 -11.97 -10.63
C THR A 182 19.28 -11.98 -9.18
N VAL A 183 19.44 -13.09 -8.47
CA VAL A 183 19.03 -13.18 -7.05
C VAL A 183 19.72 -12.14 -6.14
N GLU A 184 20.88 -11.63 -6.56
CA GLU A 184 21.63 -10.55 -5.90
C GLU A 184 21.08 -9.15 -6.21
N SER A 185 20.53 -8.93 -7.40
CA SER A 185 20.10 -7.60 -7.84
C SER A 185 19.13 -7.69 -9.00
N GLY A 186 18.01 -6.98 -8.88
CA GLY A 186 17.06 -6.90 -9.97
C GLY A 186 15.95 -5.91 -9.72
N PHE A 187 15.06 -5.87 -10.71
CA PHE A 187 13.82 -5.13 -10.67
C PHE A 187 12.67 -6.10 -10.89
N VAL A 188 11.57 -5.88 -10.16
CA VAL A 188 10.33 -6.62 -10.33
C VAL A 188 9.22 -5.67 -10.75
N ASN A 189 8.39 -6.12 -11.68
CA ASN A 189 7.02 -5.65 -11.84
C ASN A 189 6.06 -6.79 -11.48
N SER A 190 5.03 -6.51 -10.69
CA SER A 190 3.96 -7.47 -10.43
C SER A 190 2.59 -6.83 -10.55
N LEU A 191 1.63 -7.68 -10.89
CA LEU A 191 0.21 -7.39 -10.81
C LEU A 191 -0.36 -8.18 -9.62
N GLN A 192 -1.27 -7.56 -8.89
CA GLN A 192 -1.71 -8.03 -7.59
C GLN A 192 -3.23 -7.92 -7.43
N THR A 193 -3.76 -8.78 -6.57
CA THR A 193 -5.16 -8.83 -6.16
C THR A 193 -5.25 -8.46 -4.68
N VAL A 194 -6.20 -7.59 -4.33
CA VAL A 194 -6.48 -7.22 -2.94
C VAL A 194 -7.24 -8.37 -2.28
N THR A 195 -6.71 -8.88 -1.17
CA THR A 195 -7.23 -10.07 -0.48
C THR A 195 -7.87 -9.75 0.86
N GLY A 196 -7.59 -8.58 1.46
CA GLY A 196 -8.16 -8.20 2.74
C GLY A 196 -7.55 -6.93 3.36
N GLY A 197 -7.87 -6.70 4.64
CA GLY A 197 -7.45 -5.52 5.40
C GLY A 197 -8.54 -4.44 5.51
N LEU A 198 -8.33 -3.48 6.41
CA LEU A 198 -9.24 -2.36 6.68
C LEU A 198 -9.56 -1.52 5.44
N ALA A 199 -8.59 -1.32 4.56
CA ALA A 199 -8.72 -0.51 3.36
C ALA A 199 -9.23 -1.28 2.14
N ALA A 200 -9.39 -2.61 2.22
CA ALA A 200 -9.68 -3.46 1.06
C ALA A 200 -10.91 -3.01 0.26
N SER A 201 -11.99 -2.62 0.95
CA SER A 201 -13.25 -2.20 0.30
C SER A 201 -13.15 -0.88 -0.46
N TYR A 202 -12.06 -0.14 -0.26
CA TYR A 202 -11.82 1.12 -0.96
C TYR A 202 -11.07 0.91 -2.28
N PHE A 203 -10.44 -0.23 -2.52
CA PHE A 203 -9.75 -0.50 -3.77
C PHE A 203 -10.71 -1.08 -4.81
N ILE A 204 -10.65 -0.56 -6.04
CA ILE A 204 -11.52 -1.00 -7.13
C ILE A 204 -10.90 -2.24 -7.78
N GLY A 205 -11.53 -3.39 -7.54
CA GLY A 205 -11.10 -4.65 -8.12
C GLY A 205 -11.15 -4.63 -9.65
N GLY A 206 -10.09 -5.15 -10.28
CA GLY A 206 -9.94 -5.25 -11.73
C GLY A 206 -9.74 -3.93 -12.48
N SER A 207 -9.36 -2.88 -11.78
CA SER A 207 -9.14 -1.54 -12.35
C SER A 207 -7.83 -1.40 -13.14
N GLN A 208 -6.84 -2.24 -12.85
CA GLN A 208 -5.50 -2.17 -13.45
C GLN A 208 -5.38 -3.02 -14.74
N PRO A 209 -4.34 -2.80 -15.56
CA PRO A 209 -4.15 -3.52 -16.81
C PRO A 209 -4.19 -5.04 -16.63
N GLY A 210 -5.00 -5.73 -17.43
CA GLY A 210 -5.20 -7.18 -17.31
C GLY A 210 -6.30 -7.59 -16.34
N GLY A 211 -6.98 -6.63 -15.70
CA GLY A 211 -8.07 -6.91 -14.76
C GLY A 211 -7.59 -7.26 -13.35
N PHE A 212 -6.42 -6.76 -12.96
CA PHE A 212 -5.89 -6.86 -11.60
C PHE A 212 -6.27 -5.64 -10.76
N ASP A 213 -6.03 -5.71 -9.46
CA ASP A 213 -6.44 -4.65 -8.52
C ASP A 213 -5.32 -3.61 -8.32
N ALA A 214 -4.07 -4.04 -8.45
CA ALA A 214 -2.92 -3.19 -8.23
C ALA A 214 -1.71 -3.54 -9.12
N GLN A 215 -0.85 -2.54 -9.30
CA GLN A 215 0.48 -2.66 -9.89
C GLN A 215 1.53 -2.38 -8.82
N TYR A 216 2.58 -3.20 -8.79
CA TYR A 216 3.71 -3.04 -7.90
C TYR A 216 5.01 -3.09 -8.69
N GLY A 217 5.96 -2.23 -8.32
CA GLY A 217 7.31 -2.25 -8.85
C GLY A 217 8.33 -2.08 -7.73
N ALA A 218 9.43 -2.82 -7.77
CA ALA A 218 10.47 -2.69 -6.75
C ALA A 218 11.86 -3.09 -7.23
N SER A 219 12.87 -2.59 -6.53
CA SER A 219 14.26 -3.01 -6.70
C SER A 219 14.98 -3.15 -5.36
N ALA A 220 15.97 -4.02 -5.33
CA ALA A 220 16.83 -4.24 -4.18
C ALA A 220 18.21 -4.77 -4.62
N PHE A 221 19.21 -4.56 -3.76
CA PHE A 221 20.59 -4.97 -4.02
C PHE A 221 21.18 -5.67 -2.79
N PHE A 222 21.69 -6.88 -2.99
CA PHE A 222 22.62 -7.55 -2.09
C PHE A 222 24.05 -7.21 -2.53
N THR A 223 24.95 -7.05 -1.57
CA THR A 223 26.37 -6.77 -1.87
C THR A 223 27.26 -7.83 -1.25
N ALA A 224 28.47 -8.02 -1.76
CA ALA A 224 29.44 -8.93 -1.16
C ALA A 224 29.77 -8.58 0.30
N ALA A 225 29.64 -7.30 0.69
CA ALA A 225 29.83 -6.85 2.07
C ALA A 225 28.61 -7.10 2.96
N ARG A 226 27.41 -7.23 2.38
CA ARG A 226 26.14 -7.51 3.06
C ARG A 226 25.35 -8.57 2.27
N PRO A 227 25.77 -9.84 2.32
CA PRO A 227 25.16 -10.89 1.52
C PRO A 227 23.86 -11.44 2.15
N LEU A 228 23.55 -11.10 3.40
CA LEU A 228 22.39 -11.61 4.13
C LEU A 228 21.13 -10.75 3.91
N TYR A 229 21.30 -9.43 3.82
CA TYR A 229 20.21 -8.46 3.76
C TYR A 229 20.48 -7.45 2.65
N SER A 230 19.43 -7.09 1.91
CA SER A 230 19.53 -6.05 0.89
C SER A 230 19.79 -4.69 1.52
N GLN A 231 20.29 -3.75 0.72
CA GLN A 231 20.36 -2.34 1.06
C GLN A 231 19.51 -1.51 0.12
N SER A 232 18.92 -0.43 0.64
CA SER A 232 18.24 0.58 -0.17
C SER A 232 17.13 0.00 -1.06
N GLY A 233 16.38 -0.98 -0.52
CA GLY A 233 15.20 -1.50 -1.18
C GLY A 233 14.16 -0.38 -1.32
N ASN A 234 13.54 -0.32 -2.50
CA ASN A 234 12.53 0.69 -2.83
C ASN A 234 11.38 0.01 -3.57
N GLY A 235 10.16 0.28 -3.12
CA GLY A 235 8.93 -0.18 -3.73
C GLY A 235 7.98 0.97 -4.05
N GLN A 236 7.18 0.76 -5.08
CA GLN A 236 6.06 1.61 -5.45
C GLN A 236 4.84 0.74 -5.73
N PHE A 237 3.68 1.27 -5.38
CA PHE A 237 2.39 0.61 -5.54
C PHE A 237 1.39 1.60 -6.13
N LYS A 238 0.62 1.15 -7.11
CA LYS A 238 -0.43 1.94 -7.76
C LYS A 238 -1.72 1.14 -7.88
N ALA A 239 -2.83 1.78 -7.57
CA ALA A 239 -4.16 1.20 -7.70
C ALA A 239 -5.21 2.30 -7.89
N ASP A 240 -6.44 1.91 -8.20
CA ASP A 240 -7.58 2.83 -8.26
C ASP A 240 -8.47 2.62 -7.02
N THR A 241 -9.01 3.70 -6.47
CA THR A 241 -9.82 3.67 -5.26
C THR A 241 -11.20 4.25 -5.48
N VAL A 242 -12.17 3.81 -4.68
CA VAL A 242 -13.55 4.30 -4.74
C VAL A 242 -13.56 5.75 -4.27
N PRO A 243 -13.98 6.70 -5.12
CA PRO A 243 -14.18 8.07 -4.67
C PRO A 243 -15.24 8.11 -3.58
N GLU A 244 -14.91 8.73 -2.43
CA GLU A 244 -15.87 8.95 -1.34
C GLU A 244 -17.18 9.55 -1.90
N PRO A 245 -18.36 9.03 -1.52
CA PRO A 245 -19.64 9.39 -2.14
C PRO A 245 -20.12 10.78 -1.70
N THR A 246 -19.41 11.81 -2.15
CA THR A 246 -19.80 13.22 -1.98
C THR A 246 -21.16 13.49 -2.62
N THR A 247 -21.51 12.71 -3.65
CA THR A 247 -22.75 12.83 -4.40
C THR A 247 -23.98 12.36 -3.62
N LEU A 248 -23.88 11.38 -2.72
CA LEU A 248 -25.03 10.92 -1.92
C LEU A 248 -25.40 11.92 -0.82
N ALA A 249 -24.41 12.52 -0.16
CA ALA A 249 -24.64 13.55 0.84
C ALA A 249 -25.21 14.83 0.20
N LEU A 250 -24.68 15.27 -0.95
CA LEU A 250 -25.21 16.41 -1.68
C LEU A 250 -26.59 16.11 -2.30
N LEU A 251 -26.84 14.90 -2.81
CA LEU A 251 -28.16 14.49 -3.29
C LEU A 251 -29.17 14.46 -2.13
N GLY A 252 -28.80 13.88 -0.99
CA GLY A 252 -29.63 13.85 0.23
C GLY A 252 -29.93 15.26 0.77
N LEU A 253 -28.93 16.13 0.84
CA LEU A 253 -29.10 17.53 1.23
C LEU A 253 -29.91 18.32 0.20
N SER A 254 -29.74 18.04 -1.10
CA SER A 254 -30.54 18.67 -2.15
C SER A 254 -32.02 18.27 -2.03
N LEU A 255 -32.31 17.00 -1.75
CA LEU A 255 -33.66 16.48 -1.53
C LEU A 255 -34.31 17.04 -0.25
N LEU A 256 -33.53 17.23 0.82
CA LEU A 256 -33.96 17.93 2.05
C LEU A 256 -34.21 19.43 1.79
N GLY A 257 -33.41 20.05 0.93
CA GLY A 257 -33.62 21.42 0.45
C GLY A 257 -34.91 21.59 -0.37
N PHE A 258 -35.28 20.60 -1.18
CA PHE A 258 -36.54 20.60 -1.92
C PHE A 258 -37.77 20.36 -1.00
N SER A 259 -37.67 19.45 -0.04
CA SER A 259 -38.77 19.14 0.89
C SER A 259 -39.04 20.26 1.90
N SER A 260 -38.01 20.97 2.38
CA SER A 260 -38.18 22.15 3.24
C SER A 260 -38.87 23.34 2.55
N ARG A 261 -38.69 23.51 1.22
CA ARG A 261 -39.42 24.49 0.42
C ARG A 261 -40.90 24.12 0.20
N LEU A 262 -41.21 22.84 0.09
CA LEU A 262 -42.59 22.36 -0.05
C LEU A 262 -43.39 22.51 1.26
N LEU A 263 -42.75 22.28 2.40
CA LEU A 263 -43.38 22.43 3.72
C LEU A 263 -43.68 23.89 4.06
N ARG A 264 -42.82 24.84 3.68
CA ARG A 264 -43.07 26.28 3.89
C ARG A 264 -44.24 26.84 3.08
N ARG A 265 -44.60 26.21 1.95
CA ARG A 265 -45.77 26.61 1.14
C ARG A 265 -47.11 26.16 1.72
N LYS A 266 -47.11 25.27 2.72
CA LYS A 266 -48.34 24.75 3.34
C LYS A 266 -48.70 25.45 4.66
N ALA A 267 -47.84 26.34 5.14
CA ALA A 267 -48.01 27.09 6.39
C ALA A 267 -48.22 28.61 6.15
N ALA A 268 -48.50 29.01 4.91
CA ALA A 268 -48.83 30.38 4.51
C ALA A 268 -50.20 30.39 3.81
#